data_AF-A0A3D0P6A6-F1
#
_entry.id   AF-A0A3D0P6A6-F1
#
_cell.length_a   1.000
_cell.length_b   1.000
_cell.length_c   1.000
_cell.angle_alpha   90.00
_cell.angle_beta   90.00
_cell.angle_gamma   90.00
#
_symmetry.space_group_name_H-M   'P 1'
#
loop_
_entity.id
_entity.type
_entity.pdbx_description
1 polymer ?
#
loop_
_entity_poly.entity_id
_entity_poly.type
_entity_poly.pdbx_seq_one_letter_code
_entity_poly.pdbx_strand_id
1 'polypeptide(L)'
;HFREVAAGLPFFKRIKVMHVTPFELPRTATRKVKRPEVVEMLTALEERDRKKTKAVVESKGDDNMLWIRKIVATVSSRPLSDVAVEDKLADLGFDSLMFVELQAAVEDAGGRVLSPDTLNEVQTVRELLTAVQRVDKTKRLADEPKVEEKRDEEEIHIPSLV
;
A
#
# COMPACT_ATOMS: atom_id res chain seq x y z
N HIS A 1 -1.89 -11.75 -22.80
CA HIS A 1 -3.28 -11.66 -23.27
C HIS A 1 -4.25 -10.99 -22.30
N PHE A 2 -4.88 -11.64 -21.31
CA PHE A 2 -5.93 -10.96 -20.51
C PHE A 2 -5.44 -9.70 -19.76
N ARG A 3 -4.29 -9.79 -19.07
CA ARG A 3 -3.67 -8.65 -18.37
C ARG A 3 -3.29 -7.50 -19.31
N GLU A 4 -2.86 -7.85 -20.50
CA GLU A 4 -2.46 -6.91 -21.55
C GLU A 4 -3.67 -6.17 -22.13
N VAL A 5 -4.78 -6.89 -22.38
CA VAL A 5 -6.06 -6.31 -22.79
C VAL A 5 -6.63 -5.41 -21.68
N ALA A 6 -6.55 -5.84 -20.42
CA ALA A 6 -7.01 -5.04 -19.28
C ALA A 6 -6.22 -3.73 -19.11
N ALA A 7 -4.92 -3.72 -19.43
CA ALA A 7 -4.09 -2.53 -19.36
C ALA A 7 -4.57 -1.43 -20.33
N GLY A 8 -5.07 -1.81 -21.52
CA GLY A 8 -5.63 -0.88 -22.50
C GLY A 8 -7.02 -0.33 -22.16
N LEU A 9 -7.68 -0.84 -21.12
CA LEU A 9 -9.00 -0.37 -20.70
C LEU A 9 -8.90 0.72 -19.62
N PRO A 10 -9.84 1.70 -19.61
CA PRO A 10 -10.02 2.60 -18.48
C PRO A 10 -10.23 1.84 -17.17
N PHE A 11 -9.75 2.39 -16.05
CA PHE A 11 -9.72 1.72 -14.75
C PHE A 11 -11.07 1.09 -14.34
N PHE A 12 -12.17 1.82 -14.50
CA PHE A 12 -13.52 1.37 -14.16
C PHE A 12 -14.06 0.20 -15.02
N LYS A 13 -13.38 -0.14 -16.13
CA LYS A 13 -13.70 -1.31 -16.96
C LYS A 13 -12.76 -2.49 -16.70
N ARG A 14 -11.73 -2.32 -15.86
CA ARG A 14 -10.78 -3.37 -15.55
C ARG A 14 -11.41 -4.36 -14.57
N ILE A 15 -11.17 -5.64 -14.81
CA ILE A 15 -11.66 -6.72 -13.95
C ILE A 15 -10.69 -6.87 -12.78
N LYS A 16 -11.19 -6.69 -11.56
CA LYS A 16 -10.38 -6.81 -10.34
C LYS A 16 -10.05 -8.25 -9.99
N VAL A 17 -11.03 -9.16 -10.10
CA VAL A 17 -10.90 -10.56 -9.68
C VAL A 17 -11.26 -11.48 -10.85
N MET A 18 -10.42 -12.48 -11.09
CA MET A 18 -10.61 -13.50 -12.13
C MET A 18 -10.36 -14.88 -11.53
N HIS A 19 -11.37 -15.75 -11.61
CA HIS A 19 -11.25 -17.16 -11.23
C HIS A 19 -11.43 -18.06 -12.45
N VAL A 20 -10.49 -18.98 -12.65
CA VAL A 20 -10.59 -20.03 -13.66
C VAL A 20 -11.02 -21.31 -12.95
N THR A 21 -12.08 -21.93 -13.46
CA THR A 21 -12.62 -23.19 -12.91
C THR A 21 -12.69 -24.25 -14.02
N PRO A 22 -12.35 -25.51 -13.73
CA PRO A 22 -12.49 -26.60 -14.69
C PRO A 22 -13.94 -27.11 -14.79
N PHE A 23 -14.83 -26.69 -13.89
CA PHE A 23 -16.22 -27.14 -13.84
C PHE A 23 -17.14 -26.19 -14.62
N GLU A 24 -18.22 -26.74 -15.18
CA GLU A 24 -19.22 -25.90 -15.83
C GLU A 24 -19.93 -24.99 -14.83
N LEU A 25 -20.17 -23.74 -15.24
CA LEU A 25 -20.98 -22.81 -14.47
C LEU A 25 -22.45 -23.27 -14.43
N PRO A 26 -23.19 -22.97 -13.35
CA PRO A 26 -24.60 -23.34 -13.26
C PRO A 26 -25.42 -22.77 -14.43
N ARG A 27 -26.23 -23.62 -15.06
CA ARG A 27 -27.04 -23.28 -16.24
C ARG A 27 -28.54 -23.44 -16.00
N THR A 28 -29.34 -22.63 -16.70
CA THR A 28 -30.79 -22.79 -16.82
C THR A 28 -31.13 -23.97 -17.73
N ALA A 29 -32.42 -24.36 -17.77
CA ALA A 29 -32.92 -25.33 -18.75
C ALA A 29 -32.61 -24.93 -20.21
N THR A 30 -32.48 -23.63 -20.49
CA THR A 30 -32.09 -23.08 -21.80
C THR A 30 -30.57 -22.94 -21.99
N ARG A 31 -29.75 -23.59 -21.16
CA ARG A 31 -28.27 -23.53 -21.16
C ARG A 31 -27.66 -22.16 -20.89
N LYS A 32 -28.45 -21.16 -20.46
CA LYS A 32 -27.93 -19.84 -20.06
C LYS A 32 -27.27 -19.93 -18.69
N VAL A 33 -26.21 -19.18 -18.46
CA VAL A 33 -25.57 -19.12 -17.13
C VAL A 33 -26.51 -18.46 -16.13
N LYS A 34 -26.69 -19.09 -14.97
CA LYS A 34 -27.43 -18.53 -13.84
C LYS A 34 -26.55 -17.57 -13.05
N ARG A 35 -26.62 -16.29 -13.41
CA ARG A 35 -25.79 -15.24 -12.79
C ARG A 35 -25.88 -15.19 -11.26
N PRO A 36 -27.07 -15.30 -10.62
CA PRO A 36 -27.15 -15.23 -9.15
C PRO A 36 -26.35 -16.34 -8.46
N GLU A 37 -26.47 -17.58 -8.93
CA GLU A 37 -25.72 -18.72 -8.37
C GLU A 37 -24.20 -18.55 -8.57
N VAL A 38 -23.78 -18.00 -9.71
CA VAL A 38 -22.35 -17.69 -9.95
C VAL A 38 -21.85 -16.59 -9.02
N VAL A 39 -22.66 -15.58 -8.73
CA VAL A 39 -22.30 -14.51 -7.77
C VAL A 39 -22.07 -15.12 -6.39
N GLU A 40 -22.96 -15.98 -5.92
CA GLU A 40 -22.80 -16.69 -4.64
C GLU A 40 -21.52 -17.53 -4.59
N MET A 41 -21.22 -18.25 -5.68
CA MET A 41 -19.97 -19.01 -5.81
C MET A 41 -18.73 -18.11 -5.72
N LEU A 42 -18.76 -16.95 -6.39
CA LEU A 42 -17.65 -16.00 -6.37
C LEU A 42 -17.47 -15.39 -4.97
N THR A 43 -18.56 -14.96 -4.32
CA THR A 43 -18.50 -14.43 -2.95
C THR A 43 -17.94 -15.47 -1.99
N ALA A 44 -18.38 -16.73 -2.08
CA ALA A 44 -17.87 -17.81 -1.24
C ALA A 44 -16.37 -18.09 -1.47
N LEU A 45 -15.89 -17.98 -2.72
CA LEU A 45 -14.46 -18.10 -3.04
C LEU A 45 -13.65 -16.94 -2.44
N GLU A 46 -14.12 -15.70 -2.62
CA GLU A 46 -13.46 -14.52 -2.06
C GLU A 46 -13.39 -14.57 -0.53
N GLU A 47 -14.46 -15.00 0.15
CA GLU A 47 -14.44 -15.13 1.61
C GLU A 47 -13.45 -16.19 2.11
N ARG A 48 -13.32 -17.30 1.37
CA ARG A 48 -12.33 -18.34 1.68
C ARG A 48 -10.92 -17.82 1.52
N ASP A 49 -10.65 -17.07 0.45
CA ASP A 49 -9.33 -16.51 0.20
C ASP A 49 -9.01 -15.40 1.21
N ARG A 50 -9.97 -14.55 1.58
CA ARG A 50 -9.81 -13.57 2.69
C ARG A 50 -9.49 -14.25 4.01
N LYS A 51 -10.18 -15.35 4.35
CA LYS A 51 -9.89 -16.14 5.58
C LYS A 51 -8.49 -16.75 5.54
N LYS A 52 -8.06 -17.30 4.41
CA LYS A 52 -6.70 -17.83 4.23
C LYS A 52 -5.65 -16.73 4.39
N THR A 53 -5.84 -15.58 3.73
CA THR A 53 -4.94 -14.43 3.85
C THR A 53 -4.84 -14.01 5.30
N LYS A 54 -5.95 -13.86 6.03
CA LYS A 54 -5.94 -13.53 7.46
C LYS A 54 -5.11 -14.53 8.29
N ALA A 55 -5.29 -15.83 8.06
CA ALA A 55 -4.52 -16.86 8.76
C ALA A 55 -3.01 -16.86 8.42
N VAL A 56 -2.66 -16.60 7.15
CA VAL A 56 -1.25 -16.46 6.73
C VAL A 56 -0.60 -15.22 7.37
N VAL A 57 -1.37 -14.15 7.52
CA VAL A 57 -0.91 -12.90 8.13
C VAL A 57 -0.67 -13.05 9.63
N GLU A 58 -1.50 -13.83 10.32
CA GLU A 58 -1.32 -14.15 11.74
C GLU A 58 -0.14 -15.10 11.99
N SER A 59 0.31 -15.85 10.97
CA SER A 59 1.39 -16.84 11.10
C SER A 59 2.77 -16.36 10.62
N LYS A 60 2.84 -15.41 9.67
CA LYS A 60 4.10 -14.80 9.22
C LYS A 60 4.35 -13.48 9.94
N GLY A 61 4.92 -13.59 11.14
CA GLY A 61 5.33 -12.46 11.98
C GLY A 61 6.57 -11.73 11.45
N ASP A 62 6.48 -11.09 10.28
CA ASP A 62 7.43 -10.04 9.90
C ASP A 62 6.92 -8.70 10.45
N ASP A 63 7.48 -8.24 11.56
CA ASP A 63 7.02 -7.02 12.24
C ASP A 63 7.06 -5.78 11.31
N ASN A 64 8.05 -5.72 10.42
CA ASN A 64 8.15 -4.66 9.41
C ASN A 64 7.02 -4.75 8.35
N MET A 65 6.63 -5.96 7.97
CA MET A 65 5.55 -6.19 7.01
C MET A 65 4.17 -5.90 7.62
N LEU A 66 3.98 -6.23 8.91
CA LEU A 66 2.80 -5.86 9.66
C LEU A 66 2.70 -4.35 9.86
N TRP A 67 3.83 -3.68 10.09
CA TRP A 67 3.91 -2.23 10.22
C TRP A 67 3.52 -1.52 8.91
N ILE A 68 4.14 -1.86 7.77
CA ILE A 68 3.82 -1.22 6.48
C ILE A 68 2.35 -1.44 6.09
N ARG A 69 1.81 -2.64 6.34
CA ARG A 69 0.42 -2.96 6.02
C ARG A 69 -0.58 -2.21 6.90
N LYS A 70 -0.24 -1.93 8.17
CA LYS A 70 -1.08 -1.06 9.02
C LYS A 70 -1.12 0.37 8.48
N ILE A 71 0.00 0.90 7.99
CA ILE A 71 0.06 2.22 7.38
C ILE A 71 -0.80 2.26 6.12
N VAL A 72 -0.61 1.31 5.20
CA VAL A 72 -1.40 1.21 3.96
C VAL A 72 -2.90 1.04 4.26
N ALA A 73 -3.27 0.23 5.26
CA ALA A 73 -4.65 0.05 5.68
C ALA A 73 -5.27 1.35 6.23
N THR A 74 -4.49 2.13 6.98
CA THR A 74 -4.93 3.42 7.54
C THR A 74 -5.18 4.44 6.43
N VAL A 75 -4.23 4.60 5.50
CA VAL A 75 -4.35 5.55 4.38
C VAL A 75 -5.48 5.14 3.44
N SER A 76 -5.62 3.85 3.14
CA SER A 76 -6.71 3.35 2.29
C SER A 76 -8.08 3.25 2.99
N SER A 77 -8.16 3.55 4.29
CA SER A 77 -9.38 3.38 5.10
C SER A 77 -10.01 1.99 4.96
N ARG A 78 -9.16 0.95 4.88
CA ARG A 78 -9.56 -0.46 4.75
C ARG A 78 -9.11 -1.26 5.96
N PRO A 79 -9.81 -2.35 6.32
CA PRO A 79 -9.34 -3.23 7.38
C PRO A 79 -8.05 -3.94 6.96
N LEU A 80 -7.15 -4.21 7.92
CA LEU A 80 -5.88 -4.92 7.68
C LEU A 80 -6.05 -6.29 7.00
N SER A 81 -7.23 -6.92 7.17
CA SER A 81 -7.59 -8.19 6.53
C SER A 81 -7.73 -8.10 5.01
N ASP A 82 -8.01 -6.91 4.48
CA ASP A 82 -8.30 -6.68 3.06
C ASP A 82 -7.07 -6.15 2.30
N VAL A 83 -5.94 -5.98 2.99
CA VAL A 83 -4.67 -5.53 2.41
C VAL A 83 -3.69 -6.70 2.41
N ALA A 84 -3.51 -7.35 1.26
CA ALA A 84 -2.48 -8.35 1.06
C ALA A 84 -1.14 -7.72 0.67
N VAL A 85 -0.05 -8.46 0.89
CA VAL A 85 1.32 -8.01 0.57
C VAL A 85 1.54 -7.86 -0.94
N GLU A 86 0.84 -8.69 -1.72
CA GLU A 86 0.92 -8.69 -3.19
C GLU A 86 -0.10 -7.76 -3.85
N ASP A 87 -0.93 -7.06 -3.06
CA ASP A 87 -1.92 -6.15 -3.62
C ASP A 87 -1.24 -4.95 -4.27
N LYS A 88 -1.80 -4.53 -5.40
CA LYS A 88 -1.39 -3.31 -6.06
C LYS A 88 -2.02 -2.11 -5.36
N LEU A 89 -1.24 -1.05 -5.17
CA LEU A 89 -1.72 0.21 -4.60
C LEU A 89 -2.88 0.79 -5.41
N ALA A 90 -2.83 0.66 -6.74
CA ALA A 90 -3.93 1.06 -7.63
C ALA A 90 -5.24 0.28 -7.38
N ASP A 91 -5.18 -1.01 -7.03
CA ASP A 91 -6.36 -1.84 -6.77
C ASP A 91 -6.97 -1.59 -5.37
N LEU A 92 -6.15 -1.02 -4.47
CA LEU A 92 -6.56 -0.49 -3.17
C LEU A 92 -7.19 0.90 -3.28
N GLY A 93 -7.02 1.57 -4.43
CA GLY A 93 -7.61 2.88 -4.74
C GLY A 93 -6.68 4.05 -4.48
N PHE A 94 -5.37 3.84 -4.39
CA PHE A 94 -4.40 4.94 -4.24
C PHE A 94 -4.45 5.87 -5.45
N ASP A 95 -4.67 7.15 -5.18
CA ASP A 95 -4.50 8.24 -6.14
C ASP A 95 -3.26 9.08 -5.81
N SER A 96 -2.99 10.10 -6.62
CA SER A 96 -1.85 11.01 -6.43
C SER A 96 -1.84 11.74 -5.08
N LEU A 97 -3.00 12.03 -4.48
CA LEU A 97 -3.10 12.65 -3.15
C LEU A 97 -2.82 11.64 -2.05
N MET A 98 -3.35 10.42 -2.17
CA MET A 98 -3.13 9.33 -1.21
C MET A 98 -1.66 8.91 -1.13
N PHE A 99 -0.86 9.07 -2.19
CA PHE A 99 0.59 8.87 -2.13
C PHE A 99 1.31 9.89 -1.25
N VAL A 100 0.82 11.14 -1.21
CA VAL A 100 1.34 12.17 -0.30
C VAL A 100 0.96 11.86 1.13
N GLU A 101 -0.29 11.43 1.36
CA GLU A 101 -0.74 10.97 2.68
C GLU A 101 0.02 9.72 3.15
N LEU A 102 0.35 8.81 2.24
CA LEU A 102 1.17 7.63 2.52
C LEU A 102 2.56 8.02 2.99
N GLN A 103 3.21 8.96 2.31
CA GLN A 103 4.51 9.46 2.71
C GLN A 103 4.45 10.07 4.12
N ALA A 104 3.46 10.93 4.39
CA ALA A 104 3.29 11.54 5.70
C ALA A 104 3.03 10.49 6.81
N ALA A 105 2.20 9.49 6.53
CA ALA A 105 1.90 8.41 7.48
C ALA A 105 3.11 7.50 7.73
N VAL A 106 3.95 7.25 6.72
CA VAL A 106 5.21 6.52 6.88
C VAL A 106 6.19 7.31 7.75
N GLU A 107 6.31 8.62 7.53
CA GLU A 107 7.19 9.49 8.32
C GLU A 107 6.74 9.61 9.79
N ASP A 108 5.44 9.78 10.04
CA ASP A 108 4.85 9.80 11.38
C ASP A 108 5.09 8.47 12.13
N ALA A 109 4.95 7.35 11.41
CA ALA A 109 5.20 6.01 11.95
C ALA A 109 6.68 5.66 12.12
N GLY A 110 7.61 6.59 11.86
CA GLY A 110 9.05 6.42 12.07
C GLY A 110 9.82 5.81 10.89
N GLY A 111 9.23 5.77 9.71
CA GLY A 111 9.89 5.38 8.47
C GLY A 111 10.60 6.56 7.80
N ARG A 112 11.57 6.25 6.93
CA ARG A 112 12.06 7.17 5.91
C ARG A 112 11.82 6.56 4.54
N VAL A 113 11.28 7.36 3.64
CA VAL A 113 11.21 7.04 2.22
C VAL A 113 12.56 7.39 1.59
N LEU A 114 13.15 6.47 0.83
CA LEU A 114 14.47 6.65 0.22
C LEU A 114 14.51 7.82 -0.79
N SER A 115 13.43 8.00 -1.56
CA SER A 115 13.22 9.17 -2.42
C SER A 115 11.72 9.35 -2.73
N PRO A 116 11.19 10.58 -2.80
CA PRO A 116 9.82 10.84 -3.26
C PRO A 116 9.52 10.23 -4.63
N ASP A 117 10.52 10.20 -5.52
CA ASP A 117 10.37 9.65 -6.88
C ASP A 117 10.19 8.12 -6.84
N THR A 118 10.89 7.43 -5.93
CA THR A 118 10.76 5.98 -5.78
C THR A 118 9.38 5.57 -5.29
N LEU A 119 8.66 6.42 -4.55
CA LEU A 119 7.32 6.11 -4.05
C LEU A 119 6.28 6.10 -5.19
N ASN A 120 6.48 6.91 -6.22
CA ASN A 120 5.62 6.95 -7.40
C ASN A 120 5.81 5.73 -8.33
N GLU A 121 6.98 5.11 -8.30
CA GLU A 121 7.29 3.92 -9.11
C GLU A 121 6.81 2.62 -8.47
N VAL A 122 6.56 2.63 -7.16
CA VAL A 122 6.09 1.47 -6.38
C VAL A 122 4.67 1.10 -6.79
N GLN A 123 4.48 -0.16 -7.23
CA GLN A 123 3.18 -0.66 -7.66
C GLN A 123 2.51 -1.53 -6.61
N THR A 124 3.28 -2.20 -5.75
CA THR A 124 2.79 -3.20 -4.79
C THR A 124 3.18 -2.88 -3.36
N VAL A 125 2.41 -3.41 -2.39
CA VAL A 125 2.72 -3.26 -0.96
C VAL A 125 4.05 -3.93 -0.60
N ARG A 126 4.44 -5.00 -1.31
CA ARG A 126 5.76 -5.64 -1.21
C ARG A 126 6.90 -4.70 -1.61
N GLU A 127 6.76 -3.99 -2.72
CA GLU A 127 7.76 -3.02 -3.19
C GLU A 127 7.87 -1.82 -2.23
N LEU A 128 6.76 -1.44 -1.58
CA LEU A 128 6.76 -0.41 -0.55
C LEU A 128 7.67 -0.80 0.63
N LEU A 129 7.69 -2.09 1.01
CA LEU A 129 8.58 -2.60 2.07
C LEU A 129 10.07 -2.39 1.73
N THR A 130 10.44 -2.47 0.44
CA THR A 130 11.81 -2.24 -0.01
C THR A 130 12.15 -0.76 -0.16
N ALA A 131 11.16 0.09 -0.45
CA ALA A 131 11.33 1.53 -0.61
C ALA A 131 11.39 2.28 0.73
N VAL A 132 10.83 1.70 1.80
CA VAL A 132 10.75 2.31 3.12
C VAL A 132 11.75 1.69 4.08
N GLN A 133 12.62 2.51 4.65
CA GLN A 133 13.50 2.11 5.75
C GLN A 133 12.86 2.50 7.08
N ARG A 134 12.65 1.53 7.96
CA ARG A 134 12.21 1.80 9.33
C ARG A 134 13.39 2.38 10.11
N VAL A 135 13.28 3.62 10.56
CA VAL A 135 14.28 4.24 11.42
C VAL A 135 13.78 4.10 12.84
N ASP A 136 14.25 3.07 13.54
CA ASP A 136 13.97 2.92 14.96
C ASP A 136 14.39 4.21 15.69
N LYS A 137 13.42 4.89 16.29
CA LYS A 137 13.62 6.14 17.02
C LYS A 137 14.66 5.98 18.15
N THR A 138 14.89 4.75 18.61
CA THR A 138 15.93 4.37 19.58
C THR A 138 17.36 4.55 19.06
N LYS A 139 17.60 4.46 17.75
CA LYS A 139 18.91 4.75 17.14
C LYS A 139 19.15 6.23 16.85
N ARG A 140 18.10 7.07 16.84
CA ARG A 140 18.26 8.52 16.61
C ARG A 140 18.96 9.27 17.74
N LEU A 141 19.07 8.68 18.94
CA LEU A 141 19.93 9.22 20.00
C LEU A 141 21.43 8.95 19.76
N ALA A 142 21.79 8.10 18.78
CA ALA A 142 23.17 7.72 18.51
C ALA A 142 23.72 8.27 17.18
N ASP A 143 22.89 8.89 16.35
CA ASP A 143 23.27 9.31 14.99
C ASP A 143 22.68 10.69 14.63
N GLU A 144 22.71 11.61 15.59
CA GLU A 144 22.75 13.03 15.25
C GLU A 144 24.17 13.35 14.75
N PRO A 145 24.36 13.83 13.51
CA PRO A 145 25.62 14.46 13.17
C PRO A 145 25.79 15.66 14.08
N LYS A 146 26.88 15.69 14.85
CA LYS A 146 27.33 16.86 15.59
C LYS A 146 27.24 18.07 14.65
N VAL A 147 26.29 18.96 14.93
CA VAL A 147 26.34 20.32 14.43
C VAL A 147 27.56 20.92 15.11
N GLU A 148 28.67 21.00 14.36
CA GLU A 148 29.83 21.76 14.79
C GLU A 148 29.36 23.20 14.98
N GLU A 149 29.26 23.63 16.23
CA GLU A 149 29.28 25.03 16.60
C GLU A 149 30.60 25.63 16.11
N LYS A 150 30.59 26.21 14.90
CA LYS A 150 31.47 27.34 14.60
C LYS A 150 30.69 28.60 14.87
N ARG A 151 30.91 29.15 16.07
CA ARG A 151 30.82 30.58 16.30
C ARG A 151 31.90 31.21 15.41
N ASP A 152 31.50 32.10 14.53
CA ASP A 152 32.28 33.30 14.24
C ASP A 152 31.28 34.45 14.10
N GLU A 153 31.63 35.52 14.79
CA GLU A 153 30.88 36.72 15.09
C GLU A 153 30.89 37.65 13.89
N GLU A 154 29.74 38.09 13.38
CA GLU A 154 29.63 39.41 12.75
C GLU A 154 28.28 40.06 13.12
N GLU A 155 28.36 41.03 14.03
CA GLU A 155 27.31 41.97 14.41
C GLU A 155 26.66 42.62 13.18
N ILE A 156 25.35 42.44 13.01
CA ILE A 156 24.57 43.26 12.08
C ILE A 156 24.31 44.62 12.78
N HIS A 157 25.13 45.62 12.43
CA HIS A 157 24.97 46.99 12.88
C HIS A 157 23.80 47.68 12.17
N ILE A 158 22.74 48.03 12.90
CA ILE A 158 21.63 48.85 12.40
C ILE A 158 21.83 50.28 12.91
N PRO A 159 22.11 51.28 12.06
CA PRO A 159 22.22 52.65 12.52
C PRO A 159 20.83 53.22 12.82
N SER A 160 20.67 53.84 13.99
CA SER A 160 19.48 54.58 14.38
C SER A 160 19.40 55.91 13.63
N LEU A 161 18.30 56.16 12.91
CA LEU A 161 18.00 57.49 12.38
C LEU A 161 17.64 58.45 13.53
N VAL A 162 18.28 59.62 13.54
CA VAL A 162 17.82 60.84 14.23
C VAL A 162 16.92 61.61 13.29
#